data_AF-A0A015LYR0-F1
#
_entry.id   AF-A0A015LYR0-F1
#
_cell.length_a   1.000
_cell.length_b   1.000
_cell.length_c   1.000
_cell.angle_alpha   90.00
_cell.angle_beta   90.00
_cell.angle_gamma   90.00
#
_symmetry.space_group_name_H-M   'P 1'
#
loop_
_entity.id
_entity.type
_entity.pdbx_description
1 polymer ?
#
loop_
_entity_poly.entity_id
_entity_poly.type
_entity_poly.pdbx_seq_one_letter_code
_entity_poly.pdbx_strand_id
1 'polypeptide(L)' 'MKYIFLFIVLICTIHGLTVHASPLHEVRSSLLMKRCTPGFGLGDCGVGDECVNDNDCSPGLYCDTIAGVCSS' A
#
# COMPACT_ATOMS: atom_id res chain seq x y z
N MET A 1 -5.40 6.75 -50.33
CA MET A 1 -6.05 7.15 -49.06
C MET A 1 -6.26 6.00 -48.07
N LYS A 2 -6.43 4.74 -48.48
CA LYS A 2 -6.68 3.60 -47.56
C LYS A 2 -5.55 3.34 -46.56
N TYR A 3 -4.30 3.52 -46.97
CA TYR A 3 -3.12 3.29 -46.13
C TYR A 3 -2.95 4.32 -45.00
N ILE A 4 -3.44 5.55 -45.22
CA ILE A 4 -3.37 6.63 -44.22
C ILE A 4 -4.31 6.31 -43.04
N PHE A 5 -5.52 5.82 -43.34
CA PHE A 5 -6.46 5.38 -42.30
C PHE A 5 -5.89 4.24 -41.45
N LEU A 6 -5.26 3.24 -42.09
CA LEU A 6 -4.64 2.13 -41.38
C LEU A 6 -3.46 2.57 -40.50
N PHE A 7 -2.69 3.55 -40.96
CA PHE A 7 -1.58 4.11 -40.19
C PHE A 7 -2.07 4.86 -38.94
N ILE A 8 -3.16 5.62 -39.06
CA ILE A 8 -3.78 6.32 -37.91
C ILE A 8 -4.29 5.29 -36.88
N VAL A 9 -4.98 4.24 -37.32
CA VAL A 9 -5.48 3.17 -36.43
C VAL A 9 -4.33 2.48 -35.71
N LEU A 10 -3.24 2.15 -36.42
CA LEU A 10 -2.05 1.55 -35.83
C LEU A 10 -1.45 2.44 -34.72
N ILE A 11 -1.28 3.73 -35.00
CA ILE A 11 -0.78 4.70 -34.01
C ILE A 11 -1.69 4.73 -32.78
N CYS A 12 -3.00 4.82 -32.96
CA CYS A 12 -3.97 4.85 -31.86
C CYS A 12 -3.90 3.57 -31.00
N THR A 13 -3.76 2.39 -31.62
CA THR A 13 -3.62 1.13 -30.88
C THR A 13 -2.33 1.06 -30.07
N ILE A 14 -1.20 1.50 -30.63
CA ILE A 14 0.08 1.55 -29.91
C ILE A 14 -0.01 2.50 -28.72
N HIS A 15 -0.58 3.69 -28.90
CA HIS A 15 -0.74 4.68 -27.83
C HIS A 15 -1.68 4.18 -26.72
N GLY A 16 -2.79 3.53 -27.09
CA GLY A 16 -3.68 2.91 -26.10
C GLY A 16 -2.96 1.84 -25.28
N LEU A 17 -2.22 0.95 -25.95
CA LEU A 17 -1.47 -0.11 -25.29
C LEU A 17 -0.34 0.42 -24.41
N THR A 18 0.38 1.47 -24.83
CA THR A 18 1.47 2.04 -24.02
C THR A 18 0.97 2.80 -22.80
N VAL A 19 -0.17 3.50 -22.88
CA VAL A 19 -0.76 4.19 -21.73
C VAL A 19 -1.30 3.20 -20.69
N HIS A 20 -1.93 2.10 -21.12
CA HIS A 20 -2.44 1.07 -20.21
C HIS A 20 -1.37 0.08 -19.72
N ALA A 21 -0.20 0.04 -20.37
CA ALA A 21 0.97 -0.70 -19.90
C ALA A 21 1.79 0.08 -18.86
N SER A 22 1.41 1.33 -18.51
CA SER A 22 1.93 2.00 -17.32
C SER A 22 1.52 1.15 -16.12
N PRO A 23 2.43 0.36 -15.54
CA PRO A 23 2.03 -0.44 -14.42
C PRO A 23 1.74 0.56 -13.31
N LEU A 24 0.59 0.43 -12.67
CA LEU A 24 0.27 1.09 -11.40
C LEU A 24 1.18 0.56 -10.25
N HIS A 25 2.42 0.18 -10.58
CA HIS A 25 3.38 -0.51 -9.74
C HIS A 25 4.26 0.45 -8.94
N GLU A 26 4.10 1.77 -9.10
CA GLU A 26 4.95 2.75 -8.42
C GLU A 26 4.18 3.89 -7.74
N VAL A 27 2.94 3.67 -7.29
CA VAL A 27 2.28 4.67 -6.42
C VAL A 27 1.38 4.11 -5.31
N ARG A 28 1.33 2.79 -5.07
CA ARG A 28 0.40 2.28 -4.04
C ARG A 28 0.93 1.17 -3.13
N SER A 29 2.24 1.10 -2.91
CA SER A 29 2.80 0.14 -1.94
C SER A 29 3.51 0.77 -0.73
N SER A 30 3.77 2.08 -0.68
CA SER A 30 4.50 2.64 0.49
C SER A 30 3.60 3.14 1.62
N LEU A 31 2.30 3.36 1.38
CA LEU A 31 1.37 3.93 2.38
C LEU A 31 0.15 3.07 2.72
N LEU A 32 -0.07 1.94 2.02
CA LEU A 32 -1.27 1.11 2.24
C LEU A 32 -1.03 -0.18 3.03
N MET A 33 0.21 -0.48 3.37
CA MET A 33 0.56 -1.58 4.27
C MET A 33 1.81 -1.21 5.06
N LYS A 34 1.78 -0.11 5.83
CA LYS A 34 2.68 -0.07 6.99
C LYS A 34 2.11 -1.08 7.98
N ARG A 35 2.56 -2.32 7.81
CA ARG A 35 2.21 -3.41 8.71
C ARG A 35 2.92 -3.12 10.04
N CYS A 36 2.17 -3.14 11.12
CA CYS A 36 2.71 -2.96 12.44
C CYS A 36 3.80 -4.02 12.70
N THR A 37 4.82 -3.70 13.51
CA THR A 37 5.94 -4.61 13.77
C THR A 37 5.95 -5.06 15.24
N PRO A 38 5.12 -6.04 15.62
CA PRO A 38 5.00 -6.47 17.01
C PRO A 38 6.31 -7.09 17.54
N GLY A 39 6.69 -6.74 18.76
CA GLY A 39 7.88 -7.24 19.46
C GLY A 39 9.18 -6.48 19.21
N PHE A 40 9.17 -5.46 18.35
CA PHE A 40 10.36 -4.63 18.07
C PHE A 40 10.39 -3.30 18.83
N GLY A 41 9.29 -2.93 19.50
CA GLY A 41 9.22 -1.71 20.30
C GLY A 41 9.32 -0.42 19.48
N LEU A 42 8.81 -0.42 18.24
CA LEU A 42 8.94 0.70 17.29
C LEU A 42 7.86 1.77 17.43
N GLY A 43 6.84 1.54 18.25
CA GLY A 43 5.70 2.44 18.43
C GLY A 43 4.92 2.69 17.14
N ASP A 44 4.88 1.73 16.24
CA ASP A 44 4.26 1.84 14.92
C ASP A 44 2.90 1.14 14.81
N CYS A 45 2.43 0.48 15.87
CA CYS A 45 1.15 -0.21 15.95
C CYS A 45 0.04 0.76 16.41
N GLY A 46 -1.11 0.78 15.71
CA GLY A 46 -2.31 1.55 16.05
C GLY A 46 -3.35 0.72 16.82
N VAL A 47 -4.48 1.33 17.17
CA VAL A 47 -5.56 0.62 17.89
C VAL A 47 -6.05 -0.60 17.10
N GLY A 48 -6.08 -1.76 17.75
CA GLY A 48 -6.48 -3.04 17.16
C GLY A 48 -5.38 -3.78 16.40
N ASP A 49 -4.18 -3.18 16.26
CA ASP A 49 -3.01 -3.88 15.73
C ASP A 49 -2.40 -4.80 16.80
N GLU A 50 -1.81 -5.92 16.37
CA GLU A 50 -1.11 -6.85 17.25
C GLU A 50 0.08 -6.19 17.95
N CYS A 51 0.31 -6.55 19.21
CA CYS A 51 1.43 -6.08 20.01
C CYS A 51 1.94 -7.17 20.95
N VAL A 52 3.21 -7.07 21.35
CA VAL A 52 3.82 -7.93 22.37
C VAL A 52 4.04 -7.15 23.66
N ASN A 53 4.33 -5.85 23.55
CA ASN A 53 4.53 -4.94 24.67
C ASN A 53 4.07 -3.52 24.31
N ASP A 54 3.96 -2.66 25.33
CA ASP A 54 3.48 -1.28 25.17
C ASP A 54 4.32 -0.44 24.19
N ASN A 55 5.61 -0.76 24.05
CA ASN A 55 6.50 -0.01 23.16
C ASN A 55 6.23 -0.32 21.69
N ASP A 56 5.47 -1.37 21.36
CA ASP A 56 5.03 -1.62 20.00
C ASP A 56 3.95 -0.63 19.57
N CYS A 57 3.17 -0.11 20.52
CA CYS A 57 2.01 0.74 20.29
C CYS A 57 2.38 2.22 20.12
N SER A 58 1.59 2.92 19.31
CA SER A 58 1.72 4.37 19.11
C SER A 58 1.59 5.14 20.44
N PRO A 59 2.25 6.30 20.60
CA PRO A 59 2.22 7.06 21.85
C PRO A 59 0.80 7.32 22.34
N GLY A 60 0.52 6.96 23.60
CA GLY A 60 -0.81 7.09 24.20
C GLY A 60 -1.70 5.87 24.07
N LEU A 61 -1.20 4.78 23.48
CA LEU A 61 -1.80 3.46 23.49
C LEU A 61 -0.97 2.51 24.37
N TYR A 62 -1.61 1.47 24.89
CA TYR A 62 -0.98 0.37 25.63
C TYR A 62 -1.30 -0.97 24.97
N CYS A 63 -0.48 -1.97 25.21
CA CYS A 63 -0.70 -3.32 24.70
C CYS A 63 -1.63 -4.09 25.65
N ASP A 64 -2.85 -4.40 25.20
CA ASP A 64 -3.75 -5.27 25.95
C ASP A 64 -3.24 -6.70 25.88
N THR A 65 -2.55 -7.15 26.92
CA THR A 65 -1.97 -8.50 27.01
C THR A 65 -2.99 -9.64 27.01
N ILE A 66 -4.29 -9.36 27.24
CA ILE A 66 -5.36 -10.36 27.17
C ILE A 66 -5.78 -10.57 25.72
N ALA A 67 -5.96 -9.47 24.99
CA ALA A 67 -6.41 -9.49 23.58
C ALA A 67 -5.24 -9.60 22.59
N GLY A 68 -4.01 -9.28 23.01
CA GLY A 68 -2.81 -9.22 22.18
C GLY A 68 -2.79 -8.06 21.20
N VAL A 69 -3.51 -6.96 21.49
CA VAL A 69 -3.66 -5.81 20.57
C VAL A 69 -3.50 -4.47 21.28
N CYS A 70 -3.10 -3.44 20.54
CA CYS A 70 -3.01 -2.08 21.09
C CYS A 70 -4.40 -1.49 21.37
N SER A 71 -4.56 -0.88 22.55
CA SER A 71 -5.77 -0.23 23.02
C SER A 71 -5.45 1.12 23.67
N SER A 72 -6.45 1.99 23.78
CA SER A 72 -6.36 3.30 24.43
C SER A 72 -6.74 3.24 25.90
#